data_AF-A0A960HV89-F1
#
_entry.id   AF-A0A960HV89-F1
#
_cell.length_a   1.000
_cell.length_b   1.000
_cell.length_c   1.000
_cell.angle_alpha   90.00
_cell.angle_beta   90.00
_cell.angle_gamma   90.00
#
_symmetry.space_group_name_H-M   'P 1'
#
loop_
_entity.id
_entity.type
_entity.pdbx_description
1 polymer ?
#
loop_
_entity_poly.entity_id
_entity_poly.type
_entity_poly.pdbx_seq_one_letter_code
_entity_poly.pdbx_strand_id
1 'polypeptide(L)' 'ACVLWGTFFHNGQVCESGTRALVHKSIYDDFLSLLVDRAGKMVIGNQLDFETDLGP' A
#
# COMPACT_ATOMS: atom_id res chain seq x y z
N ALA A 1 -7.91 1.51 2.13
CA ALA A 1 -7.29 2.57 2.95
C ALA A 1 -6.36 1.99 4.01
N CYS A 2 -6.84 1.15 4.95
CA CYS A 2 -6.00 0.66 6.06
C CYS A 2 -4.84 -0.26 5.63
N VAL A 3 -5.08 -1.26 4.77
CA VAL A 3 -4.01 -2.21 4.35
C VAL A 3 -2.94 -1.53 3.49
N LEU A 4 -3.34 -0.71 2.52
CA LEU A 4 -2.40 0.01 1.64
C LEU A 4 -1.42 0.87 2.45
N TRP A 5 -1.94 1.70 3.37
CA TRP A 5 -1.11 2.55 4.21
C TRP A 5 -0.28 1.73 5.20
N GLY A 6 -0.89 0.76 5.88
CA GLY A 6 -0.19 -0.08 6.86
C GLY A 6 0.96 -0.89 6.26
N THR A 7 0.91 -1.23 4.97
CA THR A 7 2.00 -1.94 4.29
C THR A 7 3.04 -0.98 3.69
N PHE A 8 2.59 0.04 2.94
CA PHE A 8 3.48 0.86 2.12
C PHE A 8 3.99 2.13 2.81
N PHE A 9 3.42 2.54 3.95
CA PHE A 9 3.88 3.72 4.66
C PHE A 9 5.40 3.65 4.93
N HIS A 10 6.10 4.74 4.57
CA HIS A 10 7.56 4.83 4.62
C HIS A 10 8.27 3.67 3.90
N ASN A 11 7.76 3.24 2.75
CA ASN A 11 8.25 2.09 1.98
C ASN A 11 8.23 0.77 2.78
N GLY A 12 7.34 0.67 3.77
CA GLY A 12 7.34 -0.46 4.70
C GLY A 12 8.54 -0.49 5.65
N GLN A 13 9.37 0.56 5.70
CA GLN A 13 10.52 0.69 6.61
C GLN A 13 10.07 1.11 8.02
N VAL A 14 9.00 0.50 8.51
CA VAL A 14 8.44 0.70 9.85
C VAL A 14 8.31 -0.67 10.50
N CYS A 15 8.72 -0.80 11.75
CA CYS A 15 8.65 -2.08 12.48
C CYS A 15 7.23 -2.65 12.58
N GLU A 16 6.23 -1.76 12.57
CA GLU A 16 4.80 -2.08 12.59
C GLU A 16 4.21 -2.31 11.19
N SER A 17 5.04 -2.38 10.14
CA SER A 17 4.54 -2.55 8.77
C SER A 17 3.79 -3.88 8.61
N GLY A 18 2.59 -3.77 8.02
CA GLY A 18 1.73 -4.89 7.71
C GLY A 18 2.29 -5.70 6.53
N THR A 19 3.14 -6.68 6.82
CA THR A 19 3.72 -7.58 5.79
C THR A 19 2.74 -8.63 5.27
N ARG A 20 1.61 -8.85 5.97
CA ARG A 20 0.59 -9.85 5.61
C ARG A 20 -0.80 -9.32 5.90
N ALA A 21 -1.73 -9.52 4.96
CA ALA A 21 -3.16 -9.25 5.14
C ALA A 21 -3.94 -10.57 5.03
N LEU A 22 -4.72 -10.91 6.07
CA LEU A 22 -5.60 -12.07 6.06
C LEU A 22 -6.99 -11.63 5.57
N VAL A 23 -7.48 -12.28 4.52
CA VAL A 23 -8.72 -11.91 3.85
C VAL A 23 -9.60 -13.14 3.72
N HIS A 24 -10.89 -12.98 4.05
CA HIS A 24 -11.84 -14.08 3.95
C HIS A 24 -12.05 -14.48 2.49
N LYS A 25 -12.13 -15.79 2.21
CA LYS A 25 -12.20 -16.34 0.85
C LYS A 25 -13.33 -15.73 0.00
N SER A 26 -14.47 -15.42 0.62
CA SER A 26 -15.64 -14.88 -0.08
C SER A 26 -15.45 -13.46 -0.64
N ILE A 27 -14.42 -12.73 -0.23
CA ILE A 27 -14.15 -11.36 -0.68
C ILE A 27 -12.74 -11.19 -1.25
N TYR A 28 -12.00 -12.29 -1.44
CA TYR A 28 -10.58 -12.25 -1.78
C TYR A 28 -10.33 -11.52 -3.09
N ASP A 29 -11.06 -11.89 -4.15
CA ASP A 29 -10.85 -11.34 -5.49
C ASP A 29 -11.21 -9.85 -5.56
N ASP A 30 -12.34 -9.45 -4.96
CA ASP A 30 -12.78 -8.06 -4.91
C ASP A 30 -11.80 -7.19 -4.11
N PHE A 31 -11.36 -7.69 -2.94
CA PHE A 31 -10.37 -7.00 -2.12
C PHE A 31 -9.04 -6.85 -2.86
N LEU A 32 -8.55 -7.91 -3.51
CA LEU A 32 -7.30 -7.91 -4.24
C LEU A 32 -7.35 -6.92 -5.41
N SER A 33 -8.42 -6.94 -6.20
CA SER A 33 -8.63 -6.02 -7.31
C SER A 33 -8.57 -4.55 -6.84
N LEU A 34 -9.29 -4.23 -5.76
CA LEU A 34 -9.28 -2.88 -5.17
C LEU A 34 -7.94 -2.49 -4.55
N LEU A 35 -7.15 -3.45 -4.07
CA LEU A 35 -5.81 -3.20 -3.52
C LEU A 35 -4.83 -2.91 -4.64
N VAL A 36 -4.84 -3.71 -5.71
CA VAL A 36 -3.98 -3.53 -6.90
C VAL A 36 -4.27 -2.21 -7.59
N ASP A 37 -5.54 -1.87 -7.83
CA ASP A 37 -5.92 -0.59 -8.45
C ASP A 37 -5.39 0.61 -7.66
N ARG A 38 -5.48 0.57 -6.33
CA ARG A 38 -4.98 1.67 -5.49
C ARG A 38 -3.47 1.70 -5.39
N ALA A 39 -2.82 0.55 -5.26
CA ALA A 39 -1.36 0.47 -5.21
C ALA A 39 -0.74 0.95 -6.53
N GLY A 40 -1.36 0.61 -7.67
CA GLY A 40 -0.92 1.05 -8.99
C GLY A 40 -1.07 2.56 -9.25
N LYS A 41 -1.77 3.30 -8.39
CA LYS A 41 -1.93 4.76 -8.48
C LYS A 41 -0.91 5.53 -7.63
N MET A 42 -0.10 4.82 -6.83
CA MET A 42 0.91 5.48 -5.98
C MET A 42 2.07 6.00 -6.83
N VAL A 43 2.49 7.23 -6.56
CA VAL A 43 3.63 7.88 -7.22
C VAL A 43 4.91 7.58 -6.44
N ILE A 44 5.86 6.92 -7.11
CA ILE A 44 7.19 6.63 -6.55
C ILE A 44 8.16 7.67 -7.10
N GLY A 45 8.88 8.37 -6.22
CA GLY A 45 9.67 9.53 -6.62
C GLY A 45 10.60 10.08 -5.55
N ASN A 46 10.93 11.37 -5.67
CA ASN A 46 11.80 12.07 -4.74
C ASN A 46 11.02 12.50 -3.49
N GLN A 47 11.56 12.25 -2.28
CA GLN A 47 10.88 12.61 -1.02
C GLN A 47 10.60 14.12 -0.85
N LEU A 48 11.28 14.99 -1.61
CA LEU A 48 11.06 16.44 -1.58
C LEU A 48 10.00 16.91 -2.59
N ASP A 49 9.49 16.02 -3.45
CA ASP A 49 8.40 16.32 -4.37
C ASP A 49 7.06 16.08 -3.69
N PHE A 50 6.18 17.09 -3.71
CA PHE A 50 4.86 17.02 -3.08
C PHE A 50 3.91 16.03 -3.78
N GLU A 51 4.20 15.66 -5.03
CA GLU A 51 3.42 14.67 -5.77
C GLU A 51 3.88 13.23 -5.49
N THR A 52 4.97 13.03 -4.74
CA THR A 52 5.49 11.69 -4.40
C THR A 52 4.77 11.10 -3.20
N ASP A 53 4.16 9.92 -3.38
CA ASP A 53 3.59 9.12 -2.30
C ASP A 53 4.65 8.26 -1.58
N LEU A 54 5.66 7.77 -2.32
CA LEU A 54 6.69 6.86 -1.85
C LEU A 54 8.08 7.30 -2.31
N GLY A 55 8.98 7.54 -1.37
CA GLY A 55 10.40 7.81 -1.66
C GLY A 55 11.23 6.54 -1.85
N PRO A 56 12.55 6.67 -2.08
CA PRO A 56 13.50 5.62 -1.74
C PRO A 56 13.59 5.35 -0.23
#